data_AF-A0A9P0FCT7-F1
#
_entry.id   AF-A0A9P0FCT7-F1
#
_cell.length_a   1.000
_cell.length_b   1.000
_cell.length_c   1.000
_cell.angle_alpha   90.00
_cell.angle_beta   90.00
_cell.angle_gamma   90.00
#
_symmetry.space_group_name_H-M   'P 1'
#
loop_
_entity.id
_entity.type
_entity.pdbx_description
1 polymer ?
#
loop_
_entity_poly.entity_id
_entity_poly.type
_entity_poly.pdbx_seq_one_letter_code
_entity_poly.pdbx_strand_id
1 'polypeptide(L)' 'MSGNSWLNMGQQCQQCHINVLPHKQRPLKKPDGLNVSDPSKEHPQDLCQKCKQLGHFCGLRLKW' A
#
# COMPACT_ATOMS: atom_id res chain seq x y z
N MET A 1 5.75 -7.84 6.61
CA MET A 1 5.45 -7.18 5.31
C MET A 1 4.76 -5.87 5.62
N SER A 2 5.25 -4.75 5.08
CA SER A 2 4.59 -3.44 5.24
C SER A 2 3.26 -3.48 4.52
N GLY A 3 2.16 -3.20 5.22
CA GLY A 3 0.80 -3.11 4.66
C GLY A 3 0.62 -1.96 3.65
N ASN A 4 1.68 -1.21 3.36
CA ASN A 4 1.66 -0.02 2.51
C ASN A 4 2.14 -0.27 1.07
N SER A 5 2.57 -1.49 0.76
CA SER A 5 3.16 -1.81 -0.55
C SER A 5 2.10 -2.34 -1.50
N TRP A 6 1.39 -1.42 -2.16
CA TRP A 6 0.55 -1.79 -3.31
C TRP A 6 1.42 -2.08 -4.53
N LEU A 7 0.84 -2.81 -5.50
CA LEU A 7 1.46 -2.94 -6.82
C LEU A 7 1.69 -1.54 -7.41
N ASN A 8 2.92 -1.23 -7.81
CA ASN A 8 3.36 0.06 -8.35
C ASN A 8 3.21 1.29 -7.42
N MET A 9 3.00 1.10 -6.11
CA MET A 9 2.94 2.22 -5.16
C MET A 9 3.96 2.05 -4.04
N GLY A 10 4.60 3.16 -3.69
CA GLY A 10 5.61 3.23 -2.65
C GLY A 10 5.10 3.84 -1.35
N GLN A 11 5.97 3.82 -0.35
CA GLN A 11 5.82 4.58 0.87
C GLN A 11 6.87 5.70 0.89
N GLN A 12 6.51 6.90 1.31
CA GLN A 12 7.49 7.95 1.53
C GLN A 12 8.37 7.59 2.73
N CYS A 13 9.68 7.61 2.54
CA CYS A 13 10.63 7.47 3.64
C CYS A 13 10.55 8.73 4.53
N GLN A 14 10.41 8.55 5.84
CA GLN A 14 10.37 9.68 6.77
C GLN A 14 11.71 10.42 6.89
N GLN A 15 12.82 9.75 6.60
CA GLN A 15 14.17 10.31 6.72
C GLN A 15 14.65 10.92 5.41
N CYS A 16 14.44 10.21 4.29
CA CYS A 16 14.93 10.66 2.98
C CYS A 16 13.89 11.48 2.20
N HIS A 17 12.63 11.49 2.65
CA HIS A 17 11.48 12.12 1.98
C HIS A 17 11.24 11.71 0.51
N ILE A 18 11.91 10.66 0.02
CA ILE A 18 11.69 10.05 -1.29
C ILE A 18 10.65 8.93 -1.22
N ASN A 19 9.96 8.66 -2.33
CA ASN A 19 9.11 7.47 -2.46
C ASN A 19 9.96 6.21 -2.62
N VAL A 20 9.81 5.29 -1.67
CA VAL A 20 10.49 4.00 -1.68
C VAL A 20 9.53 2.95 -2.24
N LEU A 21 9.92 2.40 -3.38
CA LEU A 21 9.24 1.26 -3.99
C LEU A 21 9.83 -0.05 -3.46
N PRO A 22 9.04 -1.13 -3.39
CA PRO A 22 9.57 -2.44 -3.03
C PRO A 22 10.64 -2.88 -4.03
N HIS A 23 11.79 -3.35 -3.51
CA HIS A 23 12.94 -3.79 -4.30
C HIS A 23 12.61 -4.92 -5.29
N LYS A 24 11.62 -5.76 -4.97
CA LYS A 24 11.09 -6.79 -5.87
C LYS A 24 9.57 -6.76 -5.83
N GLN A 25 8.95 -6.32 -6.90
CA GLN A 25 7.52 -6.42 -7.09
C GLN A 25 7.22 -7.71 -7.85
N ARG A 26 6.84 -8.76 -7.12
CA ARG A 26 6.35 -9.99 -7.76
C ARG A 26 4.86 -9.81 -8.07
N PRO A 27 4.38 -10.28 -9.25
CA PRO A 27 2.95 -10.34 -9.48
C PRO A 27 2.32 -11.12 -8.34
N LEU A 28 1.25 -10.56 -7.78
CA LEU A 28 0.55 -11.15 -6.64
C LEU A 28 -0.15 -12.43 -7.13
N LYS A 29 0.56 -13.57 -7.10
CA LYS A 29 -0.10 -14.88 -7.13
C LYS A 29 -0.87 -14.96 -5.83
N LYS A 30 -2.20 -14.85 -5.90
CA LYS A 30 -3.07 -15.11 -4.76
C LYS A 30 -2.85 -16.57 -4.38
N PRO A 31 -2.21 -16.90 -3.24
CA PRO A 31 -2.26 -18.27 -2.76
C PRO A 31 -3.73 -18.58 -2.47
N ASP A 32 -4.20 -19.75 -2.92
CA ASP A 32 -5.53 -20.24 -2.63
C ASP A 32 -5.78 -20.18 -1.12
N GLY A 33 -6.62 -19.25 -0.66
CA GLY A 33 -7.11 -19.20 0.72
C GLY A 33 -6.34 -18.37 1.76
N LEU A 34 -5.23 -17.68 1.45
CA LEU A 34 -4.55 -16.83 2.45
C LEU A 34 -4.67 -15.33 2.11
N ASN A 35 -5.70 -14.68 2.68
CA ASN A 35 -5.84 -13.22 2.66
C ASN A 35 -4.79 -12.61 3.59
N VAL A 36 -3.54 -12.53 3.14
CA VAL A 36 -2.38 -12.17 3.98
C VAL A 36 -2.21 -10.66 4.22
N SER A 37 -3.03 -9.82 3.60
CA SER A 37 -2.97 -8.38 3.83
C SER A 37 -4.37 -7.81 3.84
N ASP A 38 -4.87 -7.53 5.04
CA ASP A 38 -6.11 -6.79 5.23
C ASP A 38 -5.97 -5.42 4.55
N PRO A 39 -6.69 -5.17 3.44
CA PRO A 39 -6.56 -3.92 2.70
C PRO A 39 -7.15 -2.73 3.47
N SER A 40 -7.94 -2.98 4.51
CA SER A 40 -8.54 -1.99 5.39
C SER A 40 -7.67 -1.71 6.62
N LYS A 41 -6.49 -2.33 6.73
CA LYS A 41 -5.55 -2.07 7.80
C LYS A 41 -5.15 -0.61 7.84
N GLU A 42 -5.28 -0.03 9.02
CA GLU A 42 -4.84 1.33 9.32
C GLU A 42 -3.35 1.52 8.98
N HIS A 43 -3.05 2.65 8.35
CA HIS A 43 -1.69 3.03 7.99
C HIS A 43 -1.57 4.54 7.83
N PRO A 44 -0.36 5.11 7.99
CA PRO A 44 -0.13 6.55 7.85
C PRO A 44 -0.41 7.02 6.43
N GLN A 45 -1.46 7.82 6.27
CA GLN A 45 -1.90 8.35 4.97
C GLN A 45 -0.86 9.27 4.35
N ASP A 46 -0.18 10.07 5.17
CA ASP A 46 0.89 10.99 4.77
C ASP A 46 2.14 10.30 4.23
N LEU A 47 2.27 8.98 4.40
CA LEU A 47 3.38 8.21 3.85
C LEU A 47 2.93 7.29 2.71
N CYS A 48 1.63 7.05 2.57
CA CYS A 48 1.10 6.17 1.54
C CYS A 48 0.92 6.94 0.22
N GLN A 49 1.68 6.57 -0.81
CA GLN A 49 1.56 7.20 -2.13
C GLN A 49 0.14 7.09 -2.69
N LYS A 50 -0.56 5.96 -2.45
CA LYS A 50 -1.94 5.74 -2.90
C LYS A 50 -2.93 6.67 -2.18
N CYS A 51 -2.81 6.84 -0.86
CA CYS A 51 -3.65 7.78 -0.11
C CYS A 51 -3.44 9.22 -0.59
N LYS A 52 -2.19 9.61 -0.85
CA LYS A 52 -1.88 10.94 -1.41
C LYS A 52 -2.51 11.16 -2.78
N GLN A 53 -2.45 10.16 -3.67
CA GLN A 53 -3.06 10.25 -4.99
C GLN A 53 -4.60 10.29 -4.94
N LEU A 54 -5.20 9.53 -4.02
CA LEU A 54 -6.66 9.49 -3.84
C LEU A 54 -7.20 10.71 -3.08
N GLY A 55 -6.36 11.39 -2.29
CA GLY A 55 -6.78 12.43 -1.35
C GLY A 55 -7.58 11.91 -0.15
N HIS A 56 -7.69 10.58 0.00
CA HIS A 56 -8.41 9.93 1.10
C HIS A 56 -7.82 8.54 1.39
N PHE A 57 -8.24 7.95 2.52
CA PHE A 57 -7.74 6.66 3.00
C PHE A 57 -7.98 5.52 2.00
N CYS A 58 -6.89 4.91 1.51
CA CYS A 58 -6.95 3.93 0.42
C CYS A 58 -7.41 2.52 0.83
N GLY A 59 -7.70 2.30 2.12
CA GLY A 59 -8.20 1.04 2.67
C GLY A 59 -9.72 0.93 2.74
N LEU A 60 -10.44 2.02 2.45
CA LEU A 60 -11.88 1.98 2.22
C LEU A 60 -12.11 1.35 0.84
N ARG A 61 -12.62 0.11 0.79
CA ARG A 61 -13.28 -0.37 -0.43
C ARG A 61 -14.60 0.39 -0.55
N LEU A 62 -14.61 1.47 -1.33
CA LEU A 62 -15.85 1.96 -1.92
C LEU A 62 -16.34 0.85 -2.86
N LYS A 63 -17.36 0.10 -2.40
CA LYS A 63 -18.12 -0.81 -3.26
C LYS A 63 -18.88 0.08 -4.25
N TRP A 64 -18.50 0.02 -5.52
CA TRP A 64 -19.38 0.40 -6.62
C TRP A 64 -20.11 -0.86 -7.06
#